data_AF-A0A4Q9FIY7-F1
#
_entry.id   AF-A0A4Q9FIY7-F1
#
_cell.length_a   1.000
_cell.length_b   1.000
_cell.length_c   1.000
_cell.angle_alpha   90.00
_cell.angle_beta   90.00
_cell.angle_gamma   90.00
#
_symmetry.space_group_name_H-M   'P 1'
#
loop_
_entity.id
_entity.type
_entity.pdbx_description
1 polymer ?
#
loop_
_entity_poly.entity_id
_entity_poly.type
_entity_poly.pdbx_seq_one_letter_code
_entity_poly.pdbx_strand_id
1 'polypeptide(L)'
;MKQLFIIVALLISVATTAQTNYEKGMQKAFELWGENKPEEAANMFERIASAEPDNWLPPYWAAQINIVTSFGEQDKDKLAAKLKKGQDLLNDATAISKNNPEIMVMQALLHTAWIASDGATYGITLSPKVVELYAKAEVLAPENPRVVASKAEWNIGSAQYFGQDTAPFCKDLERALELFAKFKPETQFHPKWGKDRVEQLLESCKK
;
A
#
# COMPACT_ATOMS: atom_id res chain seq x y z
N MET A 1 16.57 57.18 -12.38
CA MET A 1 16.47 55.84 -13.01
C MET A 1 17.23 54.72 -12.28
N LYS A 2 18.11 54.95 -11.29
CA LYS A 2 18.72 53.85 -10.51
C LYS A 2 17.82 53.30 -9.39
N GLN A 3 16.90 54.11 -8.85
CA GLN A 3 16.02 53.69 -7.75
C GLN A 3 14.74 52.98 -8.20
N LEU A 4 14.36 53.06 -9.49
CA LEU A 4 13.24 52.26 -10.03
C LEU A 4 13.63 50.78 -10.23
N PHE A 5 14.90 50.47 -10.47
CA PHE A 5 15.36 49.08 -10.64
C PHE A 5 15.38 48.28 -9.33
N ILE A 6 15.49 48.94 -8.17
CA ILE A 6 15.52 48.26 -6.87
C ILE A 6 14.11 47.79 -6.46
N ILE A 7 13.05 48.49 -6.90
CA ILE A 7 11.66 48.15 -6.55
C ILE A 7 11.16 46.96 -7.38
N VAL A 8 11.61 46.81 -8.63
CA VAL A 8 11.25 45.67 -9.49
C VAL A 8 11.98 44.38 -9.05
N ALA A 9 13.17 44.48 -8.46
CA ALA A 9 13.90 43.33 -7.92
C ALA A 9 13.27 42.75 -6.63
N LEU A 10 12.44 43.51 -5.91
CA LEU A 10 11.78 43.06 -4.68
C LEU A 10 10.45 42.32 -4.92
N LEU A 11 9.90 42.39 -6.14
CA LEU A 11 8.61 41.77 -6.50
C LEU A 11 8.73 40.31 -6.93
N ILE A 12 9.96 39.77 -7.04
CA ILE A 12 10.18 38.32 -7.11
C ILE A 12 10.23 37.80 -5.66
N SER A 13 9.12 37.97 -4.95
CA SER A 13 8.88 37.24 -3.71
C SER A 13 8.74 35.78 -4.11
N VAL A 14 9.84 35.04 -4.03
CA VAL A 14 9.84 33.58 -4.11
C VAL A 14 8.80 33.12 -3.10
N ALA A 15 7.65 32.63 -3.58
CA ALA A 15 6.69 31.94 -2.76
C ALA A 15 7.35 30.63 -2.32
N THR A 16 8.14 30.68 -1.26
CA THR A 16 8.61 29.50 -0.56
C THR A 16 7.39 28.87 0.08
N THR A 17 6.78 27.90 -0.59
CA THR A 17 5.74 27.06 0.01
C THR A 17 6.40 26.29 1.15
N ALA A 18 6.25 26.78 2.38
CA ALA A 18 6.65 26.04 3.55
C ALA A 18 5.85 24.74 3.59
N GLN A 19 6.53 23.61 3.75
CA GLN A 19 5.84 22.33 3.93
C GLN A 19 4.92 22.41 5.14
N THR A 20 3.70 21.92 4.95
CA THR A 20 2.69 21.77 6.02
C THR A 20 3.19 20.80 7.09
N ASN A 21 2.61 20.86 8.29
CA ASN A 21 2.91 19.90 9.36
C ASN A 21 2.58 18.46 8.91
N TYR A 22 1.49 18.29 8.15
CA TYR A 22 1.14 17.04 7.50
C TYR A 22 2.26 16.53 6.58
N GLU A 23 2.73 17.35 5.63
CA GLU A 23 3.78 16.93 4.69
C GLU A 23 5.08 16.57 5.39
N LYS A 24 5.51 17.37 6.37
CA LYS A 24 6.70 17.07 7.18
C LYS A 24 6.52 15.76 7.95
N GLY A 25 5.35 15.55 8.54
CA GLY A 25 5.03 14.34 9.28
C GLY A 25 5.09 13.10 8.39
N MET A 26 4.41 13.15 7.24
CA MET A 26 4.38 12.05 6.27
C MET A 26 5.78 11.74 5.74
N GLN A 27 6.55 12.76 5.36
CA GLN A 27 7.94 12.58 4.92
C GLN A 27 8.80 11.93 6.01
N LYS A 28 8.66 12.37 7.26
CA LYS A 28 9.40 11.76 8.37
C LYS A 28 9.00 10.30 8.61
N ALA A 29 7.70 9.98 8.49
CA ALA A 29 7.23 8.61 8.62
C ALA A 29 7.81 7.69 7.53
N PHE A 30 7.86 8.17 6.28
CA PHE A 30 8.51 7.43 5.18
C PHE A 30 10.03 7.31 5.35
N GLU A 31 10.70 8.35 5.86
CA GLU A 31 12.14 8.31 6.17
C GLU A 31 12.42 7.22 7.22
N LEU A 32 11.66 7.18 8.31
CA LEU A 32 11.77 6.15 9.34
C LEU A 32 11.57 4.75 8.76
N TRP A 33 10.59 4.59 7.86
CA TRP A 33 10.39 3.30 7.20
C TRP A 33 11.59 2.93 6.31
N GLY A 34 12.11 3.87 5.52
CA GLY A 34 13.32 3.67 4.70
C GLY A 34 14.58 3.36 5.52
N GLU A 35 14.68 3.87 6.75
CA GLU A 35 15.72 3.55 7.73
C GLU A 35 15.53 2.20 8.43
N ASN A 36 14.56 1.38 7.99
CA ASN A 36 14.21 0.09 8.59
C ASN A 36 13.75 0.22 10.06
N LYS A 37 12.99 1.27 10.38
CA LYS A 37 12.33 1.48 11.68
C LYS A 37 10.80 1.42 11.55
N PRO A 38 10.24 0.24 11.22
CA PRO A 38 8.82 0.11 10.88
C PRO A 38 7.89 0.51 12.04
N GLU A 39 8.24 0.18 13.28
CA GLU A 39 7.40 0.53 14.44
C GLU A 39 7.33 2.04 14.66
N GLU A 40 8.46 2.74 14.55
CA GLU A 40 8.51 4.20 14.66
C GLU A 40 7.73 4.87 13.52
N ALA A 41 7.85 4.34 12.30
CA ALA A 41 7.12 4.81 11.13
C ALA A 41 5.60 4.62 11.27
N ALA A 42 5.14 3.43 11.68
CA ALA A 42 3.73 3.14 11.91
C ALA A 42 3.15 4.07 12.99
N ASN A 43 3.84 4.20 14.13
CA ASN A 43 3.45 5.12 15.19
C ASN A 43 3.40 6.59 14.73
N MET A 44 4.29 7.00 13.82
CA MET A 44 4.27 8.34 13.25
C MET A 44 3.04 8.54 12.35
N PHE A 45 2.73 7.58 11.47
CA PHE A 45 1.52 7.61 10.65
C PHE A 45 0.24 7.66 11.50
N GLU A 46 0.17 6.91 12.60
CA GLU A 46 -0.99 6.95 13.52
C GLU A 46 -1.16 8.31 14.21
N ARG A 47 -0.05 8.96 14.61
CA ARG A 47 -0.11 10.33 15.14
C ARG A 47 -0.62 11.32 14.09
N ILE A 48 -0.22 11.15 12.84
CA ILE A 48 -0.70 11.98 11.72
C ILE A 48 -2.19 11.71 11.47
N ALA A 49 -2.64 10.45 11.51
CA ALA A 49 -4.05 10.10 11.36
C ALA A 49 -4.92 10.80 12.42
N SER A 50 -4.45 10.86 13.66
CA SER A 50 -5.13 11.59 14.75
C SER A 50 -5.23 13.10 14.50
N ALA A 51 -4.25 13.69 13.81
CA ALA A 51 -4.23 15.13 13.52
C ALA A 51 -4.97 15.48 12.21
N GLU A 52 -5.13 14.52 11.30
CA GLU A 52 -5.72 14.67 9.97
C GLU A 52 -6.89 13.67 9.79
N PRO A 53 -7.99 13.81 10.56
CA PRO A 53 -9.02 12.78 10.70
C PRO A 53 -9.81 12.47 9.42
N ASP A 54 -9.79 13.38 8.44
CA ASP A 54 -10.46 13.21 7.15
C ASP A 54 -9.52 12.66 6.06
N ASN A 55 -8.30 12.25 6.43
CA ASN A 55 -7.30 11.73 5.50
C ASN A 55 -7.09 10.23 5.69
N TRP A 56 -7.43 9.44 4.66
CA TRP A 56 -7.30 7.98 4.69
C TRP A 56 -5.86 7.49 4.50
N LEU A 57 -4.94 8.33 3.99
CA LEU A 57 -3.58 7.91 3.67
C LEU A 57 -2.75 7.54 4.91
N PRO A 58 -2.69 8.33 6.00
CA PRO A 58 -1.95 7.95 7.19
C PRO A 58 -2.37 6.59 7.79
N PRO A 59 -3.67 6.30 8.06
CA PRO A 59 -4.05 4.98 8.57
C PRO A 59 -3.77 3.87 7.55
N TYR A 60 -3.92 4.11 6.25
CA TYR A 60 -3.53 3.15 5.20
C TYR A 60 -2.05 2.76 5.28
N TRP A 61 -1.14 3.73 5.41
CA TRP A 61 0.29 3.45 5.47
C TRP A 61 0.70 2.78 6.79
N ALA A 62 0.10 3.19 7.91
CA ALA A 62 0.28 2.50 9.19
C ALA A 62 -0.20 1.04 9.12
N ALA A 63 -1.34 0.80 8.48
CA ALA A 63 -1.86 -0.55 8.27
C ALA A 63 -0.91 -1.39 7.41
N GLN A 64 -0.41 -0.82 6.31
CA GLN A 64 0.52 -1.51 5.43
C GLN A 64 1.76 -1.97 6.19
N ILE A 65 2.39 -1.11 6.98
CA ILE A 65 3.58 -1.48 7.75
C ILE A 65 3.29 -2.66 8.70
N ASN A 66 2.17 -2.61 9.41
CA ASN A 66 1.77 -3.70 10.31
C ASN A 66 1.56 -5.01 9.53
N ILE A 67 0.91 -4.96 8.37
CA ILE A 67 0.64 -6.13 7.52
C ILE A 67 1.94 -6.69 6.93
N VAL A 68 2.75 -5.87 6.27
CA VAL A 68 3.97 -6.36 5.58
C VAL A 68 5.00 -6.90 6.58
N THR A 69 5.09 -6.31 7.78
CA THR A 69 5.99 -6.80 8.84
C THR A 69 5.43 -7.98 9.63
N SER A 70 4.20 -8.42 9.36
CA SER A 70 3.64 -9.65 9.94
C SER A 70 4.04 -10.91 9.16
N PHE A 71 4.36 -10.78 7.87
CA PHE A 71 4.80 -11.91 7.07
C PHE A 71 6.13 -12.45 7.60
N GLY A 72 6.16 -13.74 7.93
CA GLY A 72 7.33 -14.41 8.49
C GLY A 72 7.51 -14.26 10.00
N GLU A 73 6.66 -13.49 10.70
CA GLU A 73 6.66 -13.44 12.16
C GLU A 73 6.27 -14.81 12.73
N GLN A 74 7.09 -15.32 13.66
CA GLN A 74 6.93 -16.65 14.25
C GLN A 74 6.18 -16.60 15.58
N ASP A 75 6.23 -15.46 16.26
CA ASP A 75 5.47 -15.22 17.48
C ASP A 75 4.01 -14.93 17.12
N LYS A 76 3.13 -15.90 17.42
CA LYS A 76 1.71 -15.85 17.08
C LYS A 76 0.99 -14.66 17.71
N ASP A 77 1.38 -14.25 18.91
CA ASP A 77 0.73 -13.14 19.61
C ASP A 77 1.15 -11.81 18.97
N LYS A 78 2.42 -11.66 18.60
CA LYS A 78 2.91 -10.49 17.86
C LYS A 78 2.29 -10.39 16.47
N LEU A 79 2.22 -11.51 15.74
CA LEU A 79 1.56 -11.58 14.44
C LEU A 79 0.10 -11.15 14.55
N ALA A 80 -0.63 -11.73 15.52
CA ALA A 80 -2.03 -11.40 15.75
C ALA A 80 -2.23 -9.93 16.15
N ALA A 81 -1.35 -9.39 16.99
CA ALA A 81 -1.39 -7.98 17.39
C ALA A 81 -1.20 -7.05 16.19
N LYS A 82 -0.18 -7.31 15.34
CA LYS A 82 0.07 -6.55 14.11
C LYS A 82 -1.13 -6.59 13.17
N LEU A 83 -1.67 -7.78 12.90
CA LEU A 83 -2.79 -7.93 11.97
C LEU A 83 -4.09 -7.33 12.50
N LYS A 84 -4.38 -7.42 13.80
CA LYS A 84 -5.52 -6.73 14.41
C LYS A 84 -5.37 -5.21 14.32
N LYS A 85 -4.19 -4.70 14.65
CA LYS A 85 -3.88 -3.26 14.51
C LYS A 85 -4.04 -2.78 13.07
N GLY A 86 -3.52 -3.55 12.11
CA GLY A 86 -3.71 -3.29 10.68
C GLY A 86 -5.18 -3.27 10.28
N GLN A 87 -6.00 -4.19 10.79
CA GLN A 87 -7.44 -4.24 10.52
C GLN A 87 -8.16 -2.99 11.02
N ASP A 88 -7.87 -2.56 12.25
CA ASP A 88 -8.50 -1.36 12.83
C ASP A 88 -8.16 -0.12 12.00
N LEU A 89 -6.90 0.03 11.60
CA LEU A 89 -6.45 1.13 10.75
C LEU A 89 -7.09 1.09 9.34
N LEU A 90 -7.29 -0.10 8.76
CA LEU A 90 -8.04 -0.23 7.51
C LEU A 90 -9.52 0.09 7.66
N ASN A 91 -10.13 -0.20 8.81
CA ASN A 91 -11.51 0.20 9.10
C ASN A 91 -11.63 1.73 9.11
N ASP A 92 -10.69 2.41 9.78
CA ASP A 92 -10.63 3.88 9.81
C ASP A 92 -10.47 4.46 8.40
N ALA A 93 -9.50 3.95 7.64
CA ALA A 93 -9.26 4.38 6.26
C ALA A 93 -10.50 4.16 5.36
N THR A 94 -11.20 3.03 5.53
CA THR A 94 -12.42 2.69 4.76
C THR A 94 -13.59 3.60 5.12
N ALA A 95 -13.72 3.99 6.40
CA ALA A 95 -14.76 4.90 6.85
C ALA A 95 -14.63 6.28 6.18
N ILE A 96 -13.39 6.74 5.98
CA ILE A 96 -13.05 8.01 5.31
C ILE A 96 -13.18 7.87 3.78
N SER A 97 -12.62 6.81 3.19
CA SER A 97 -12.58 6.60 1.74
C SER A 97 -13.30 5.31 1.34
N LYS A 98 -14.63 5.42 1.19
CA LYS A 98 -15.49 4.30 0.79
C LYS A 98 -15.19 3.85 -0.64
N ASN A 99 -15.27 2.54 -0.88
CA ASN A 99 -15.04 1.94 -2.19
C ASN A 99 -13.65 2.24 -2.79
N ASN A 100 -12.63 2.41 -1.96
CA ASN A 100 -11.27 2.70 -2.39
C ASN A 100 -10.52 1.40 -2.77
N PRO A 101 -10.08 1.23 -4.03
CA PRO A 101 -9.37 0.03 -4.48
C PRO A 101 -8.04 -0.22 -3.76
N GLU A 102 -7.31 0.83 -3.35
CA GLU A 102 -6.05 0.68 -2.61
C GLU A 102 -6.29 0.02 -1.25
N ILE A 103 -7.34 0.45 -0.56
CA ILE A 103 -7.72 -0.11 0.74
C ILE A 103 -8.22 -1.55 0.58
N MET A 104 -8.97 -1.86 -0.49
CA MET A 104 -9.39 -3.23 -0.80
C MET A 104 -8.19 -4.16 -1.02
N VAL A 105 -7.18 -3.71 -1.77
CA VAL A 105 -5.92 -4.45 -1.97
C VAL A 105 -5.23 -4.70 -0.63
N MET A 106 -5.15 -3.68 0.23
CA MET A 106 -4.52 -3.84 1.55
C MET A 106 -5.30 -4.78 2.48
N GLN A 107 -6.63 -4.73 2.43
CA GLN A 107 -7.51 -5.65 3.16
C GLN A 107 -7.34 -7.10 2.69
N ALA A 108 -7.21 -7.30 1.37
CA ALA A 108 -6.92 -8.61 0.80
C ALA A 108 -5.54 -9.12 1.27
N LEU A 109 -4.52 -8.26 1.27
CA LEU A 109 -3.18 -8.61 1.75
C LEU A 109 -3.17 -8.96 3.25
N LEU A 110 -3.94 -8.25 4.08
CA LEU A 110 -4.12 -8.58 5.50
C LEU A 110 -4.70 -9.99 5.69
N HIS A 111 -5.71 -10.35 4.89
CA HIS A 111 -6.27 -11.69 4.92
C HIS A 111 -5.27 -12.74 4.41
N THR A 112 -4.50 -12.43 3.37
CA THR A 112 -3.41 -13.29 2.90
C THR A 112 -2.36 -13.51 3.98
N ALA A 113 -2.03 -12.52 4.80
CA ALA A 113 -1.08 -12.67 5.91
C ALA A 113 -1.59 -13.66 6.98
N TRP A 114 -2.88 -13.60 7.34
CA TRP A 114 -3.50 -14.61 8.20
C TRP A 114 -3.40 -16.02 7.58
N ILE A 115 -3.76 -16.16 6.30
CA ILE A 115 -3.70 -17.44 5.58
C ILE A 115 -2.27 -17.98 5.52
N ALA A 116 -1.29 -17.12 5.27
CA ALA A 116 0.12 -17.50 5.25
C ALA A 116 0.63 -17.95 6.63
N SER A 117 0.08 -17.40 7.72
CA SER A 117 0.44 -17.79 9.09
C SER A 117 -0.11 -19.16 9.50
N ASP A 118 -1.32 -19.50 9.06
CA ASP A 118 -1.97 -20.79 9.32
C ASP A 118 -3.07 -21.04 8.26
N GLY A 119 -2.67 -21.68 7.16
CA GLY A 119 -3.57 -21.96 6.05
C GLY A 119 -4.71 -22.92 6.40
N ALA A 120 -4.48 -23.83 7.38
CA ALA A 120 -5.51 -24.77 7.82
C ALA A 120 -6.62 -24.06 8.61
N THR A 121 -6.24 -23.13 9.49
CA THR A 121 -7.19 -22.36 10.30
C THR A 121 -7.92 -21.30 9.47
N TYR A 122 -7.19 -20.54 8.65
CA TYR A 122 -7.72 -19.32 8.02
C TYR A 122 -8.09 -19.48 6.54
N GLY A 123 -7.53 -20.49 5.84
CA GLY A 123 -7.68 -20.64 4.40
C GLY A 123 -9.14 -20.76 3.95
N ILE A 124 -9.93 -21.62 4.61
CA ILE A 124 -11.34 -21.86 4.24
C ILE A 124 -12.20 -20.60 4.38
N THR A 125 -11.95 -19.78 5.41
CA THR A 125 -12.81 -18.63 5.73
C THR A 125 -12.36 -17.33 5.06
N LEU A 126 -11.06 -17.17 4.83
CA LEU A 126 -10.49 -15.92 4.31
C LEU A 126 -10.19 -15.96 2.81
N SER A 127 -9.88 -17.13 2.21
CA SER A 127 -9.58 -17.19 0.76
C SER A 127 -10.72 -16.68 -0.11
N PRO A 128 -12.00 -17.04 0.13
CA PRO A 128 -13.11 -16.49 -0.66
C PRO A 128 -13.23 -14.96 -0.52
N LYS A 129 -12.92 -14.40 0.65
CA LYS A 129 -12.94 -12.95 0.89
C LYS A 129 -11.83 -12.24 0.11
N VAL A 130 -10.64 -12.83 0.05
CA VAL A 130 -9.52 -12.31 -0.76
C VAL A 130 -9.93 -12.24 -2.24
N VAL A 131 -10.51 -13.31 -2.78
CA VAL A 131 -10.99 -13.36 -4.16
C VAL A 131 -12.06 -12.29 -4.41
N GLU A 132 -13.03 -12.14 -3.50
CA GLU A 132 -14.09 -11.15 -3.61
C GLU A 132 -13.54 -9.71 -3.58
N LEU A 133 -12.59 -9.41 -2.70
CA LEU A 133 -11.97 -8.10 -2.59
C LEU A 133 -11.23 -7.72 -3.87
N TYR A 134 -10.44 -8.63 -4.44
CA TYR A 134 -9.74 -8.37 -5.70
C TYR A 134 -10.71 -8.24 -6.88
N ALA A 135 -11.77 -9.06 -6.93
CA ALA A 135 -12.79 -8.93 -7.98
C ALA A 135 -13.50 -7.55 -7.91
N LYS A 136 -13.87 -7.09 -6.71
CA LYS A 136 -14.46 -5.76 -6.51
C LYS A 136 -13.49 -4.64 -6.88
N ALA A 137 -12.24 -4.73 -6.43
CA ALA A 137 -11.22 -3.73 -6.73
C ALA A 137 -10.92 -3.64 -8.23
N GLU A 138 -10.91 -4.77 -8.94
CA GLU A 138 -10.71 -4.83 -10.40
C GLU A 138 -11.87 -4.20 -11.17
N VAL A 139 -13.12 -4.40 -10.74
CA VAL A 139 -14.28 -3.72 -11.35
C VAL A 139 -14.19 -2.21 -11.17
N LEU A 140 -13.75 -1.74 -9.98
CA LEU A 140 -13.66 -0.33 -9.66
C LEU A 140 -12.48 0.38 -10.33
N ALA A 141 -11.32 -0.28 -10.40
CA ALA A 141 -10.11 0.28 -10.97
C ALA A 141 -9.31 -0.78 -11.76
N PRO A 142 -9.78 -1.16 -12.95
CA PRO A 142 -9.17 -2.23 -13.76
C PRO A 142 -7.77 -1.89 -14.28
N GLU A 143 -7.40 -0.60 -14.25
CA GLU A 143 -6.08 -0.08 -14.65
C GLU A 143 -5.18 0.28 -13.46
N ASN A 144 -5.64 0.07 -12.23
CA ASN A 144 -4.79 0.27 -11.07
C ASN A 144 -3.72 -0.85 -11.03
N PRO A 145 -2.42 -0.52 -11.12
CA PRO A 145 -1.37 -1.53 -11.23
C PRO A 145 -1.28 -2.42 -9.99
N ARG A 146 -1.58 -1.91 -8.78
CA ARG A 146 -1.55 -2.72 -7.54
C ARG A 146 -2.72 -3.69 -7.48
N VAL A 147 -3.89 -3.31 -7.99
CA VAL A 147 -5.04 -4.23 -8.10
C VAL A 147 -4.68 -5.41 -9.00
N VAL A 148 -4.15 -5.15 -10.19
CA VAL A 148 -3.76 -6.19 -11.15
C VAL A 148 -2.62 -7.05 -10.58
N ALA A 149 -1.57 -6.41 -10.05
CA ALA A 149 -0.40 -7.10 -9.50
C ALA A 149 -0.76 -8.01 -8.31
N SER A 150 -1.46 -7.48 -7.31
CA SER A 150 -1.76 -8.23 -6.08
C SER A 150 -2.78 -9.36 -6.32
N LYS A 151 -3.73 -9.17 -7.25
CA LYS A 151 -4.60 -10.26 -7.71
C LYS A 151 -3.81 -11.36 -8.42
N ALA A 152 -2.89 -10.99 -9.31
CA ALA A 152 -2.04 -11.95 -10.01
C ALA A 152 -1.14 -12.73 -9.03
N GLU A 153 -0.52 -12.04 -8.08
CA GLU A 153 0.29 -12.68 -7.03
C GLU A 153 -0.52 -13.67 -6.18
N TRP A 154 -1.74 -13.30 -5.79
CA TRP A 154 -2.65 -14.21 -5.09
C TRP A 154 -2.96 -15.46 -5.92
N ASN A 155 -3.28 -15.29 -7.20
CA ASN A 155 -3.59 -16.40 -8.10
C ASN A 155 -2.37 -17.33 -8.32
N ILE A 156 -1.17 -16.76 -8.45
CA ILE A 156 0.08 -17.54 -8.54
C ILE A 156 0.27 -18.38 -7.27
N GLY A 157 0.16 -17.76 -6.09
CA GLY A 157 0.31 -18.47 -4.82
C GLY A 157 -0.74 -19.58 -4.64
N SER A 158 -1.99 -19.31 -5.03
CA SER A 158 -3.05 -20.32 -4.99
C SER A 158 -2.80 -21.46 -5.97
N ALA A 159 -2.38 -21.17 -7.20
CA ALA A 159 -2.08 -22.19 -8.20
C ALA A 159 -0.91 -23.06 -7.76
N GLN A 160 0.16 -22.47 -7.24
CA GLN A 160 1.30 -23.20 -6.67
C GLN A 160 0.88 -24.14 -5.54
N TYR A 161 0.02 -23.67 -4.63
CA TYR A 161 -0.47 -24.48 -3.51
C TYR A 161 -1.24 -25.72 -3.98
N PHE A 162 -2.00 -25.62 -5.08
CA PHE A 162 -2.75 -26.74 -5.65
C PHE A 162 -2.01 -27.48 -6.79
N GLY A 163 -0.74 -27.16 -7.05
CA GLY A 163 0.04 -27.78 -8.12
C GLY A 163 -0.48 -27.49 -9.54
N GLN A 164 -1.12 -26.34 -9.74
CA GLN A 164 -1.68 -25.88 -11.01
C GLN A 164 -0.66 -25.01 -11.77
N ASP A 165 -0.88 -24.85 -13.08
CA ASP A 165 -0.06 -24.00 -13.94
C ASP A 165 -0.19 -22.52 -13.55
N THR A 166 0.94 -21.86 -13.35
CA THR A 166 1.03 -20.43 -13.00
C THR A 166 1.22 -19.53 -14.22
N ALA A 167 1.58 -20.08 -15.38
CA ALA A 167 1.92 -19.30 -16.58
C ALA A 167 0.82 -18.29 -17.02
N PRO A 168 -0.49 -18.59 -16.90
CA PRO A 168 -1.53 -17.61 -17.24
C PRO A 168 -1.44 -16.31 -16.43
N PHE A 169 -1.06 -16.40 -15.15
CA PHE A 169 -1.02 -15.26 -14.23
C PHE A 169 0.27 -14.43 -14.38
N CYS A 170 1.32 -15.00 -14.96
CA CYS A 170 2.54 -14.27 -15.29
C CYS A 170 2.27 -13.16 -16.33
N LYS A 171 1.32 -13.36 -17.25
CA LYS A 171 0.88 -12.32 -18.19
C LYS A 171 0.19 -11.15 -17.49
N ASP A 172 -0.54 -11.43 -16.42
CA ASP A 172 -1.17 -10.37 -15.60
C ASP A 172 -0.12 -9.53 -14.86
N LEU A 173 0.99 -10.15 -14.41
CA LEU A 173 2.13 -9.43 -13.84
C LEU A 173 2.85 -8.55 -14.88
N GLU A 174 3.05 -9.04 -16.11
CA GLU A 174 3.60 -8.23 -17.20
C GLU A 174 2.72 -7.02 -17.50
N ARG A 175 1.40 -7.24 -17.59
CA ARG A 175 0.41 -6.16 -17.73
C ARG A 175 0.49 -5.16 -16.56
N ALA A 176 0.62 -5.64 -15.33
CA ALA A 176 0.76 -4.77 -14.16
C ALA A 176 2.01 -3.88 -14.24
N LEU A 177 3.13 -4.42 -14.75
CA LEU A 177 4.37 -3.67 -14.94
C LEU A 177 4.20 -2.52 -15.96
N GLU A 178 3.48 -2.76 -17.06
CA GLU A 178 3.12 -1.72 -18.02
C GLU A 178 2.23 -0.63 -17.40
N LEU A 179 1.27 -1.03 -16.56
CA LEU A 179 0.40 -0.10 -15.83
C LEU A 179 1.21 0.74 -14.83
N PHE A 180 2.16 0.14 -14.12
CA PHE A 180 3.07 0.87 -13.22
C PHE A 180 3.87 1.95 -13.95
N ALA A 181 4.31 1.70 -15.19
CA ALA A 181 5.03 2.69 -15.99
C ALA A 181 4.18 3.91 -16.39
N LYS A 182 2.85 3.74 -16.47
CA LYS A 182 1.90 4.79 -16.83
C LYS A 182 1.25 5.44 -15.60
N PHE A 183 1.34 4.79 -14.44
CA PHE A 183 0.66 5.21 -13.21
C PHE A 183 1.22 6.53 -12.70
N LYS A 184 0.32 7.47 -12.41
CA LYS A 184 0.63 8.75 -11.77
C LYS A 184 -0.15 8.83 -10.46
N PRO A 185 0.54 8.86 -9.30
CA PRO A 185 -0.15 9.01 -8.02
C PRO A 185 -0.82 10.39 -7.95
N GLU A 186 -2.02 10.46 -7.37
CA GLU A 186 -2.78 11.71 -7.26
C GLU A 186 -2.05 12.76 -6.40
N THR A 187 -1.33 12.30 -5.37
CA THR A 187 -0.48 13.14 -4.54
C THR A 187 0.86 12.45 -4.28
N GLN A 188 1.85 13.20 -3.77
CA GLN A 188 3.16 12.65 -3.41
C GLN A 188 3.12 11.50 -2.38
N PHE A 189 2.03 11.38 -1.62
CA PHE A 189 1.84 10.35 -0.59
C PHE A 189 0.84 9.26 -0.98
N HIS A 190 0.27 9.31 -2.19
CA HIS A 190 -0.52 8.19 -2.68
C HIS A 190 0.35 6.96 -2.91
N PRO A 191 -0.21 5.74 -2.80
CA PRO A 191 0.52 4.50 -2.96
C PRO A 191 1.31 4.43 -4.27
N LYS A 192 2.61 4.18 -4.14
CA LYS A 192 3.55 4.00 -5.27
C LYS A 192 4.42 2.74 -5.13
N TRP A 193 4.08 1.87 -4.18
CA TRP A 193 4.73 0.59 -3.96
C TRP A 193 4.25 -0.47 -4.97
N GLY A 194 4.93 -1.62 -4.98
CA GLY A 194 4.48 -2.84 -5.68
C GLY A 194 5.24 -3.15 -6.97
N LYS A 195 5.83 -2.15 -7.63
CA LYS A 195 6.60 -2.36 -8.86
C LYS A 195 7.75 -3.36 -8.67
N ASP A 196 8.61 -3.12 -7.68
CA ASP A 196 9.76 -3.99 -7.39
C ASP A 196 9.33 -5.42 -7.05
N ARG A 197 8.17 -5.59 -6.41
CA ARG A 197 7.58 -6.90 -6.12
C ARG A 197 7.16 -7.62 -7.39
N VAL A 198 6.51 -6.92 -8.32
CA VAL A 198 6.16 -7.48 -9.64
C VAL A 198 7.40 -7.91 -10.40
N GLU A 199 8.46 -7.08 -10.41
CA GLU A 199 9.72 -7.41 -11.07
C GLU A 199 10.33 -8.70 -10.49
N GLN A 200 10.36 -8.85 -9.16
CA GLN A 200 10.79 -10.08 -8.49
C GLN A 200 9.94 -11.31 -8.84
N LEU A 201 8.61 -11.16 -8.85
CA LEU A 201 7.71 -12.27 -9.19
C LEU A 201 7.91 -12.72 -10.64
N LEU A 202 8.14 -11.79 -11.57
CA LEU A 202 8.41 -12.10 -12.97
C LEU A 202 9.71 -12.88 -13.18
N GLU A 203 10.70 -12.77 -12.28
CA GLU A 203 11.90 -13.63 -12.33
C GLU A 203 11.55 -15.11 -12.10
N SER A 204 10.54 -15.38 -11.28
CA SER A 204 10.06 -16.75 -11.02
C SER A 204 9.20 -17.30 -12.15
N CYS A 205 8.52 -16.44 -12.91
CA CYS A 205 7.73 -16.78 -14.10
C CYS A 205 8.57 -17.18 -15.32
N LYS A 206 9.85 -16.81 -15.35
CA LYS A 206 10.77 -17.11 -16.46
C LYS A 206 11.46 -18.48 -16.32
N LYS A 207 11.12 -19.24 -15.28
CA LYS A 207 11.63 -20.59 -15.00
C LYS A 207 10.61 -21.63 -15.45
#